data_AF-A0A4U8WCB4-F1
#
_entry.id   AF-A0A4U8WCB4-F1
#
_cell.length_a   1.000
_cell.length_b   1.000
_cell.length_c   1.000
_cell.angle_alpha   90.00
_cell.angle_beta   90.00
_cell.angle_gamma   90.00
#
_symmetry.space_group_name_H-M   'P 1'
#
loop_
_entity.id
_entity.type
_entity.pdbx_description
1 polymer ?
#
loop_
_entity_poly.entity_id
_entity_poly.type
_entity_poly.pdbx_seq_one_letter_code
_entity_poly.pdbx_strand_id
1 'polypeptide(L)'
;MTDELVGLVEINTDEFLEFAIYRKGLSTQITGKQVFNALIEHLKIRKIPFKGIRGLWSGASDNVTAFNNAIQKGMTAEKAAFDTWTGQRALEQGYGKVIIQELTPPLLHIQKFMLNFINNILWKI
;
A
#
# COMPACT_ATOMS: atom_id res chain seq x y z
N MET A 1 1.28 5.96 -29.67
CA MET A 1 0.58 5.03 -28.75
C MET A 1 0.43 5.75 -27.43
N THR A 2 -0.79 5.92 -26.94
CA THR A 2 -1.04 6.44 -25.59
C THR A 2 -0.84 5.30 -24.61
N ASP A 3 0.24 5.36 -23.87
CA ASP A 3 0.55 4.41 -22.81
C ASP A 3 -0.28 4.75 -21.56
N GLU A 4 -0.86 3.73 -20.94
CA GLU A 4 -1.83 3.87 -19.86
C GLU A 4 -1.27 3.28 -18.57
N LEU A 5 -1.63 3.89 -17.43
CA LEU A 5 -1.58 3.20 -16.16
C LEU A 5 -2.94 2.58 -15.88
N VAL A 6 -2.93 1.29 -15.54
CA VAL A 6 -4.14 0.57 -15.14
C VAL A 6 -4.09 0.36 -13.64
N GLY A 7 -5.14 0.83 -12.97
CA GLY A 7 -5.37 0.58 -11.54
C GLY A 7 -6.42 -0.50 -11.38
N LEU A 8 -6.11 -1.52 -10.59
CA LEU A 8 -7.04 -2.53 -10.10
C LEU A 8 -7.25 -2.31 -8.62
N VAL A 9 -8.49 -2.48 -8.17
CA VAL A 9 -8.85 -2.38 -6.75
C VAL A 9 -9.82 -3.50 -6.39
N GLU A 10 -9.59 -4.11 -5.25
CA GLU A 10 -10.45 -5.13 -4.66
C GLU A 10 -10.65 -4.79 -3.18
N ILE A 11 -11.88 -4.95 -2.70
CA ILE A 11 -12.19 -4.90 -1.28
C ILE A 11 -12.50 -6.33 -0.87
N ASN A 12 -11.61 -6.87 -0.05
CA ASN A 12 -11.70 -8.26 0.40
C ASN A 12 -12.86 -8.47 1.38
N THR A 13 -13.20 -9.73 1.66
CA THR A 13 -14.27 -10.10 2.60
C THR A 13 -14.05 -9.60 4.02
N ASP A 14 -12.80 -9.30 4.40
CA ASP A 14 -12.44 -8.67 5.68
C ASP A 14 -12.40 -7.13 5.62
N GLU A 15 -12.93 -6.57 4.53
CA GLU A 15 -13.15 -5.14 4.27
C GLU A 15 -11.86 -4.32 4.12
N PHE A 16 -10.73 -4.95 3.79
CA PHE A 16 -9.51 -4.24 3.42
C PHE A 16 -9.39 -4.08 1.91
N LEU A 17 -8.97 -2.87 1.52
CA LEU A 17 -8.69 -2.51 0.14
C LEU A 17 -7.29 -3.00 -0.26
N GLU A 18 -7.23 -3.84 -1.27
CA GLU A 18 -6.01 -4.20 -1.98
C GLU A 18 -6.03 -3.54 -3.36
N PHE A 19 -4.85 -3.20 -3.88
CA PHE A 19 -4.75 -2.57 -5.19
C PHE A 19 -3.46 -2.96 -5.90
N ALA A 20 -3.51 -2.87 -7.22
CA ALA A 20 -2.34 -2.98 -8.09
C ALA A 20 -2.38 -1.85 -9.12
N ILE A 21 -1.23 -1.23 -9.37
CA ILE A 21 -1.08 -0.23 -10.43
C ILE A 21 0.06 -0.69 -11.32
N TYR A 22 -0.23 -0.93 -12.59
CA TYR A 22 0.76 -1.35 -13.57
C TYR A 22 0.72 -0.47 -14.81
N ARG A 23 1.89 -0.34 -15.43
CA ARG A 23 2.06 0.37 -16.68
C ARG A 23 1.80 -0.56 -17.85
N LYS A 24 0.97 -0.12 -18.78
CA LYS A 24 0.81 -0.74 -20.10
C LYS A 24 1.48 0.18 -21.13
N GLY A 25 2.63 -0.25 -21.62
CA GLY A 25 3.46 0.52 -22.56
C GLY A 25 4.83 0.95 -22.00
N LEU A 26 5.50 1.86 -22.71
CA LEU A 26 6.90 2.22 -22.45
C LEU A 26 7.06 3.48 -21.58
N SER A 27 6.19 4.48 -21.73
CA SER A 27 6.30 5.78 -21.07
C SER A 27 4.93 6.41 -20.84
N THR A 28 4.64 6.86 -19.62
CA THR A 28 3.35 7.52 -19.31
C THR A 28 3.59 8.85 -18.62
N GLN A 29 2.72 9.82 -18.90
CA GLN A 29 2.71 11.13 -18.22
C GLN A 29 1.94 11.09 -16.90
N ILE A 30 1.15 10.03 -16.66
CA ILE A 30 0.39 9.85 -15.42
C ILE A 30 1.24 9.07 -14.42
N THR A 31 1.24 9.50 -13.17
CA THR A 31 1.94 8.85 -12.08
C THR A 31 1.06 7.81 -11.38
N GLY A 32 1.67 6.79 -10.76
CA GLY A 32 0.92 5.85 -9.93
C GLY A 32 0.17 6.53 -8.78
N LYS A 33 0.67 7.65 -8.26
CA LYS A 33 -0.01 8.44 -7.21
C LYS A 33 -1.34 9.02 -7.72
N GLN A 34 -1.37 9.53 -8.95
CA GLN A 34 -2.60 10.04 -9.56
C GLN A 34 -3.63 8.92 -9.72
N VAL A 35 -3.21 7.74 -10.17
CA VAL A 35 -4.10 6.57 -10.30
C VAL A 35 -4.63 6.13 -8.93
N PHE A 36 -3.75 6.00 -7.94
CA PHE A 36 -4.15 5.65 -6.58
C PHE A 36 -5.19 6.63 -6.01
N ASN A 37 -4.93 7.94 -6.13
CA ASN A 37 -5.88 8.95 -5.65
C ASN A 37 -7.23 8.86 -6.37
N ALA A 38 -7.22 8.61 -7.69
CA ALA A 38 -8.45 8.43 -8.46
C ALA A 38 -9.23 7.17 -8.03
N LEU A 39 -8.55 6.06 -7.70
CA LEU A 39 -9.18 4.85 -7.16
C LEU A 39 -9.85 5.13 -5.82
N ILE A 40 -9.16 5.78 -4.89
CA ILE A 40 -9.71 6.10 -3.56
C ILE A 40 -10.90 7.06 -3.68
N GLU A 41 -10.79 8.09 -4.54
CA GLU A 41 -11.86 9.04 -4.78
C GLU A 41 -13.10 8.37 -5.40
N HIS A 42 -12.89 7.46 -6.35
CA HIS A 42 -13.96 6.67 -6.95
C HIS A 42 -14.76 5.87 -5.91
N LEU A 43 -14.08 5.22 -4.96
CA LEU A 43 -14.73 4.47 -3.89
C LEU A 43 -15.49 5.38 -2.92
N LYS A 44 -14.94 6.56 -2.59
CA LYS A 44 -15.61 7.58 -1.78
C LYS A 44 -16.89 8.08 -2.43
N ILE A 45 -16.83 8.46 -3.71
CA ILE A 45 -18.01 8.92 -4.49
C ILE A 45 -19.10 7.84 -4.52
N ARG A 46 -18.70 6.58 -4.69
CA ARG A 46 -19.63 5.43 -4.69
C ARG A 46 -20.09 5.00 -3.30
N LYS A 47 -19.60 5.64 -2.23
CA LYS A 47 -19.90 5.31 -0.82
C LYS A 47 -19.62 3.84 -0.50
N ILE A 48 -18.57 3.27 -1.08
CA ILE A 48 -18.15 1.89 -0.81
C ILE A 48 -17.24 1.90 0.42
N PRO A 49 -17.66 1.31 1.55
CA PRO A 49 -16.87 1.31 2.77
C PRO A 49 -15.70 0.32 2.69
N PHE A 50 -14.60 0.65 3.36
CA PHE A 50 -13.49 -0.26 3.64
C PHE A 50 -12.77 0.19 4.92
N LYS A 51 -12.21 -0.75 5.68
CA LYS A 51 -11.55 -0.53 6.98
C LYS A 51 -10.16 0.10 6.85
N GLY A 52 -9.48 -0.16 5.74
CA GLY A 52 -8.08 0.20 5.58
C GLY A 52 -7.50 -0.25 4.25
N ILE A 53 -6.23 0.07 4.05
CA ILE A 53 -5.47 -0.29 2.86
C ILE A 53 -4.53 -1.43 3.23
N ARG A 54 -4.56 -2.53 2.47
CA ARG A 54 -3.63 -3.63 2.64
C ARG A 54 -2.53 -3.60 1.59
N GLY A 55 -1.29 -3.60 2.07
CA GLY A 55 -0.10 -3.85 1.25
C GLY A 55 0.22 -5.33 1.25
N LEU A 56 0.01 -6.00 0.11
CA LEU A 56 0.53 -7.34 -0.16
C LEU A 56 1.79 -7.20 -1.00
N TRP A 57 2.96 -7.34 -0.36
CA TRP A 57 4.23 -7.20 -1.06
C TRP A 57 5.03 -8.49 -0.98
N SER A 58 5.60 -8.89 -2.11
CA SER A 58 6.46 -10.06 -2.22
C SER A 58 7.61 -9.79 -3.18
N GLY A 59 8.71 -10.53 -3.02
CA GLY A 59 9.86 -10.44 -3.91
C GLY A 59 10.55 -9.07 -3.88
N ALA A 60 11.32 -8.74 -4.93
CA ALA A 60 12.11 -7.50 -5.00
C ALA A 60 11.28 -6.27 -5.45
N SER A 61 10.09 -6.06 -4.89
CA SER A 61 9.30 -4.84 -5.15
C SER A 61 9.94 -3.61 -4.50
N ASP A 62 9.64 -2.41 -5.00
CA ASP A 62 10.14 -1.16 -4.42
C ASP A 62 9.72 -1.00 -2.94
N ASN A 63 8.50 -1.43 -2.58
CA ASN A 63 8.04 -1.38 -1.19
C ASN A 63 8.84 -2.35 -0.30
N VAL A 64 9.12 -3.57 -0.78
CA VAL A 64 9.95 -4.56 -0.05
C VAL A 64 11.37 -4.01 0.14
N THR A 65 11.95 -3.47 -0.92
CA THR A 65 13.31 -2.90 -0.90
C THR A 65 13.39 -1.70 0.06
N ALA A 66 12.44 -0.76 -0.03
CA ALA A 66 12.38 0.40 0.85
C ALA A 66 12.19 -0.02 2.32
N PHE A 67 11.28 -0.95 2.60
CA PHE A 67 11.06 -1.46 3.95
C PHE A 67 12.32 -2.10 4.52
N ASN A 68 12.94 -3.04 3.78
CA ASN A 68 14.15 -3.74 4.24
C ASN A 68 15.31 -2.76 4.48
N ASN A 69 15.49 -1.77 3.61
CA ASN A 69 16.51 -0.73 3.78
C ASN A 69 16.25 0.11 5.05
N ALA A 70 14.99 0.44 5.35
CA ALA A 70 14.62 1.17 6.56
C ALA A 70 14.90 0.33 7.83
N ILE A 71 14.58 -0.97 7.82
CA ILE A 71 14.90 -1.88 8.94
C ILE A 71 16.41 -1.97 9.17
N GLN A 72 17.21 -2.11 8.11
CA GLN A 72 18.68 -2.17 8.22
C GLN A 72 19.28 -0.89 8.81
N LYS A 73 18.62 0.26 8.61
CA LYS A 73 18.99 1.53 9.22
C LYS A 73 18.52 1.67 10.68
N GLY A 74 17.94 0.62 11.26
CA GLY A 74 17.46 0.60 12.64
C GLY A 74 16.07 1.22 12.83
N MET A 75 15.30 1.44 11.77
CA MET A 75 13.91 1.90 11.92
C MET A 75 13.03 0.79 12.49
N THR A 76 12.01 1.20 13.26
CA THR A 76 10.95 0.27 13.65
C THR A 76 10.17 -0.18 12.43
N ALA A 77 9.58 -1.37 12.50
CA ALA A 77 8.81 -1.93 11.41
C ALA A 77 7.60 -1.06 11.01
N GLU A 78 6.97 -0.38 11.96
CA GLU A 78 5.90 0.59 11.70
C GLU A 78 6.40 1.80 10.91
N LYS A 79 7.53 2.38 11.31
CA LYS A 79 8.13 3.51 10.61
C LYS A 79 8.61 3.10 9.21
N ALA A 80 9.23 1.93 9.09
CA ALA A 80 9.64 1.35 7.81
C ALA A 80 8.44 1.13 6.88
N ALA A 81 7.29 0.68 7.40
CA ALA A 81 6.06 0.54 6.61
C ALA A 81 5.58 1.87 6.03
N PHE A 82 5.59 2.94 6.82
CA PHE A 82 5.21 4.28 6.37
C PHE A 82 6.24 4.93 5.44
N ASP A 83 7.50 4.50 5.49
CA ASP A 83 8.55 4.98 4.58
C ASP A 83 8.44 4.35 3.16
N THR A 84 7.62 3.31 3.00
CA THR A 84 7.32 2.72 1.68
C THR A 84 6.39 3.60 0.84
N TRP A 85 6.37 3.39 -0.47
CA TRP A 85 5.47 4.13 -1.36
C TRP A 85 4.00 3.94 -0.96
N THR A 86 3.59 2.71 -0.68
CA THR A 86 2.20 2.40 -0.24
C THR A 86 1.89 3.06 1.10
N GLY A 87 2.81 3.01 2.06
CA GLY A 87 2.61 3.61 3.38
C GLY A 87 2.45 5.12 3.31
N GLN A 88 3.23 5.81 2.49
CA GLN A 88 3.07 7.24 2.26
C GLN A 88 1.71 7.57 1.62
N ARG A 89 1.25 6.77 0.65
CA ARG A 89 -0.09 6.96 0.05
C ARG A 89 -1.20 6.73 1.06
N ALA A 90 -1.06 5.74 1.94
CA ALA A 90 -2.03 5.48 3.00
C ALA A 90 -2.08 6.63 4.02
N LEU A 91 -0.92 7.16 4.42
CA LEU A 91 -0.82 8.31 5.32
C LEU A 91 -1.50 9.56 4.73
N GLU A 92 -1.27 9.84 3.44
CA GLU A 92 -1.92 10.94 2.70
C GLU A 92 -3.46 10.85 2.68
N GLN A 93 -4.02 9.63 2.83
CA GLN A 93 -5.46 9.38 2.90
C GLN A 93 -6.00 9.29 4.33
N GLY A 94 -5.16 9.54 5.35
CA GLY A 94 -5.56 9.53 6.76
C GLY A 94 -5.40 8.19 7.48
N TYR A 95 -4.79 7.18 6.86
CA TYR A 95 -4.51 5.88 7.50
C TYR A 95 -3.21 5.94 8.32
N GLY A 96 -3.28 6.55 9.50
CA GLY A 96 -2.12 6.88 10.34
C GLY A 96 -1.60 5.75 11.25
N LYS A 97 -2.19 4.55 11.19
CA LYS A 97 -1.72 3.38 11.95
C LYS A 97 -1.50 2.20 11.01
N VAL A 98 -0.49 1.38 11.29
CA VAL A 98 -0.19 0.16 10.52
C VAL A 98 -0.20 -1.05 11.45
N ILE A 99 -0.81 -2.14 10.99
CA ILE A 99 -0.74 -3.45 11.65
C ILE A 99 0.08 -4.36 10.74
N ILE A 100 1.14 -4.92 11.30
CA ILE A 100 2.00 -5.88 10.62
C ILE A 100 1.44 -7.28 10.87
N GLN A 101 0.86 -7.90 9.85
CA GLN A 101 0.24 -9.22 9.97
C GLN A 101 1.24 -10.35 9.73
N GLU A 102 2.11 -10.19 8.72
CA GLU A 102 3.09 -11.20 8.37
C GLU A 102 4.38 -10.53 7.92
N LEU A 103 5.51 -10.97 8.51
CA LEU A 103 6.86 -10.72 8.03
C LEU A 103 7.53 -12.08 7.84
N THR A 104 7.81 -12.47 6.60
CA THR A 104 8.48 -13.74 6.32
C THR A 104 9.97 -13.49 6.03
N PRO A 105 10.88 -13.77 6.98
CA PRO A 105 12.31 -13.66 6.74
C PRO A 105 12.84 -14.87 5.94
N PRO A 106 13.63 -14.69 4.87
CA PRO A 106 14.71 -15.64 4.60
C PRO A 106 16.02 -15.16 5.18
N LEU A 107 16.51 -15.84 6.22
CA LEU A 107 17.92 -15.86 6.67
C LEU A 107 18.62 -14.52 7.01
N LEU A 108 18.32 -13.37 6.37
CA LEU A 108 18.86 -12.00 6.53
C LEU A 108 17.93 -10.86 6.01
N HIS A 109 16.90 -11.12 5.19
CA HIS A 109 15.96 -10.09 4.66
C HIS A 109 14.51 -10.56 4.77
N ILE A 110 13.51 -9.68 4.66
CA ILE A 110 12.10 -10.08 4.60
C ILE A 110 11.66 -10.19 3.13
N GLN A 111 11.02 -11.31 2.77
CA GLN A 111 10.59 -11.62 1.40
C GLN A 111 9.12 -11.35 1.12
N LYS A 112 8.30 -11.32 2.17
CA LYS A 112 6.86 -11.15 2.09
C LYS A 112 6.36 -10.31 3.25
N PHE A 113 5.45 -9.39 2.91
CA PHE A 113 4.80 -8.48 3.83
C PHE A 113 3.30 -8.52 3.61
N MET A 114 2.58 -8.62 4.72
CA MET A 114 1.16 -8.30 4.78
C MET A 114 0.96 -7.23 5.84
N LEU A 115 0.61 -6.01 5.39
CA LEU A 115 0.46 -4.84 6.24
C LEU A 115 -0.91 -4.21 6.04
N ASN A 116 -1.58 -3.84 7.13
CA ASN A 116 -2.86 -3.16 7.10
C ASN A 116 -2.72 -1.73 7.62
N PHE A 117 -2.86 -0.75 6.76
CA PHE A 117 -2.94 0.66 7.13
C PHE A 117 -4.39 1.01 7.48
N ILE A 118 -4.61 1.46 8.70
CA ILE A 118 -5.94 1.71 9.28
C ILE A 118 -6.06 3.16 9.76
N ASN A 119 -7.28 3.68 9.73
CA ASN A 119 -7.58 5.04 10.16
C ASN A 119 -7.72 5.07 11.70
N ASN A 120 -7.27 6.14 12.33
CA ASN A 120 -7.27 6.31 13.79
C ASN A 120 -8.69 6.45 14.38
N ILE A 121 -9.71 6.66 13.55
CA ILE A 121 -11.05 7.04 14.00
C ILE A 121 -11.97 5.81 14.23
N LEU A 122 -11.64 4.62 13.69
CA LEU A 122 -12.58 3.49 13.63
C LEU A 122 -12.44 2.42 14.73
N TRP A 123 -11.53 2.59 15.70
CA TRP A 123 -11.31 1.60 16.78
C TRP A 123 -11.70 2.10 18.17
N LYS A 124 -12.80 2.86 18.27
CA LYS A 124 -13.59 2.96 19.50
C LYS A 124 -14.83 2.07 19.35
N ILE A 125 -14.68 0.80 19.64
CA ILE A 125 -15.79 -0.10 20.00
C ILE A 125 -15.41 -0.75 21.32
#